data_AF-A0A1B6JDB3-F1
#
_entry.id   AF-A0A1B6JDB3-F1
#
_cell.length_a   1.000
_cell.length_b   1.000
_cell.length_c   1.000
_cell.angle_alpha   90.00
_cell.angle_beta   90.00
_cell.angle_gamma   90.00
#
_symmetry.space_group_name_H-M   'P 1'
#
loop_
_entity.id
_entity.type
_entity.pdbx_description
1 polymer ?
#
loop_
_entity_poly.entity_id
_entity_poly.type
_entity_poly.pdbx_seq_one_letter_code
_entity_poly.pdbx_strand_id
1 'polypeptide(L)'
;SLKALNKNDITEVRALKRPPAGVILVLEVICIVKDIKPNKVAGSKPGEKVLDYWEPGRLMLSDPGAFLTSLMNYDKENMTEALIAKLEPYINNPNFQPAKIITVSKACTSLCMWVHAIYKYYFVYRAVMPKKAALAVAKAKLDETEAVLAQAKARMQQVMDRLAVLEQTLQETMDRKNELEANSR
;
A
#
# COMPACT_ATOMS: atom_id res chain seq x y z
N SER A 1 -4.80 -13.32 -12.46
CA SER A 1 -4.32 -13.02 -11.09
C SER A 1 -2.88 -13.48 -10.98
N LEU A 2 -2.00 -12.75 -10.28
CA LEU A 2 -0.58 -13.15 -10.08
C LEU A 2 -0.44 -14.58 -9.54
N LYS A 3 -1.40 -15.07 -8.75
CA LYS A 3 -1.42 -16.46 -8.23
C LYS A 3 -1.60 -17.54 -9.31
N ALA A 4 -2.02 -17.15 -10.52
CA ALA A 4 -2.16 -18.05 -11.65
C ALA A 4 -0.86 -18.20 -12.45
N LEU A 5 0.20 -17.45 -12.12
CA LEU A 5 1.52 -17.59 -12.72
C LEU A 5 2.36 -18.55 -11.88
N ASN A 6 2.86 -19.62 -12.50
CA ASN A 6 3.72 -20.61 -11.84
C ASN A 6 5.17 -20.53 -12.36
N LYS A 7 6.09 -21.29 -11.73
CA LYS A 7 7.52 -21.30 -12.10
C LYS A 7 7.78 -21.89 -13.50
N ASN A 8 6.95 -22.83 -13.94
CA ASN A 8 7.09 -23.47 -15.25
C ASN A 8 6.74 -22.49 -16.36
N ASP A 9 5.65 -21.74 -16.19
CA ASP A 9 5.22 -20.67 -17.10
C ASP A 9 6.34 -19.66 -17.37
N ILE A 10 7.07 -19.25 -16.32
CA ILE A 10 8.21 -18.32 -16.43
C ILE A 10 9.38 -18.96 -17.19
N THR A 11 9.65 -20.23 -16.89
CA THR A 11 10.72 -20.99 -17.56
C THR A 11 10.44 -21.15 -19.05
N GLU A 12 9.18 -21.38 -19.43
CA GLU A 12 8.73 -21.44 -20.82
C GLU A 12 8.94 -20.10 -21.54
N VAL A 13 8.51 -18.99 -20.93
CA VAL A 13 8.71 -17.65 -21.51
C VAL A 13 10.20 -17.35 -21.71
N ARG A 14 11.05 -17.74 -20.76
CA ARG A 14 12.52 -17.58 -20.87
C ARG A 14 13.12 -18.44 -21.99
N ALA A 15 12.58 -19.62 -22.25
CA ALA A 15 13.09 -20.56 -23.24
C ALA A 15 12.77 -20.17 -24.69
N LEU A 16 11.91 -19.17 -24.90
CA LEU A 16 11.56 -18.68 -26.24
C LEU A 16 12.78 -18.11 -26.96
N LYS A 17 13.18 -18.74 -28.06
CA LYS A 17 14.27 -18.23 -28.91
C LYS A 17 13.83 -17.03 -29.77
N ARG A 18 12.55 -16.98 -30.14
CA ARG A 18 11.92 -15.92 -30.94
C ARG A 18 10.58 -15.55 -30.29
N PRO A 19 10.59 -14.69 -29.27
CA PRO A 19 9.37 -14.30 -28.58
C PRO A 19 8.41 -13.54 -29.51
N PRO A 20 7.10 -13.79 -29.43
CA PRO A 20 6.11 -12.97 -30.12
C PRO A 20 6.15 -11.51 -29.62
N ALA A 21 5.71 -10.57 -30.46
CA ALA A 21 5.73 -9.13 -30.14
C ALA A 21 5.01 -8.80 -28.81
N GLY A 22 3.89 -9.46 -28.51
CA GLY A 22 3.19 -9.28 -27.24
C GLY A 22 4.00 -9.69 -26.01
N VAL A 23 4.82 -10.74 -26.12
CA VAL A 23 5.71 -11.19 -25.03
C VAL A 23 6.86 -10.20 -24.83
N ILE A 24 7.43 -9.69 -25.92
CA ILE A 24 8.48 -8.66 -25.88
C ILE A 24 7.97 -7.42 -25.16
N LEU A 25 6.78 -6.92 -25.54
CA LEU A 25 6.17 -5.76 -24.91
C LEU A 25 5.94 -5.97 -23.41
N VAL A 26 5.42 -7.13 -23.00
CA VAL A 26 5.22 -7.44 -21.58
C VAL A 26 6.53 -7.45 -20.81
N LEU A 27 7.57 -8.04 -21.38
CA LEU A 27 8.86 -8.13 -20.72
C LEU A 27 9.54 -6.77 -20.62
N GLU A 28 9.50 -5.97 -21.70
CA GLU A 28 9.99 -4.60 -21.74
C GLU A 28 9.36 -3.74 -20.64
N VAL A 29 8.04 -3.79 -20.53
CA VAL A 29 7.32 -3.03 -19.51
C VAL A 29 7.70 -3.47 -18.09
N ILE A 30 7.89 -4.77 -17.85
CA ILE A 30 8.36 -5.26 -16.54
C ILE A 30 9.78 -4.79 -16.25
N CYS A 31 10.67 -4.79 -17.25
CA CYS A 31 12.01 -4.24 -17.10
C CYS A 31 11.96 -2.76 -16.71
N ILE A 32 11.07 -1.97 -17.31
CA ILE A 32 10.86 -0.56 -16.95
C ILE A 32 10.36 -0.44 -15.49
N VAL A 33 9.38 -1.25 -15.08
CA VAL A 33 8.84 -1.24 -13.70
C VAL A 33 9.90 -1.61 -12.65
N LYS A 34 10.84 -2.48 -12.99
CA LYS A 34 11.93 -2.93 -12.11
C LYS A 34 13.23 -2.14 -12.27
N ASP A 35 13.20 -1.05 -13.04
CA ASP A 35 14.38 -0.20 -13.34
C ASP A 35 15.57 -0.98 -13.92
N ILE A 36 15.28 -2.01 -14.73
CA ILE A 36 16.29 -2.80 -15.43
C ILE A 36 16.69 -2.05 -16.71
N LYS A 37 17.98 -1.72 -16.82
CA LYS A 37 18.53 -1.00 -17.98
C LYS A 37 18.51 -1.90 -19.23
N PRO A 38 18.12 -1.35 -20.39
CA PRO A 38 18.22 -2.07 -21.66
C PRO A 38 19.67 -2.24 -22.10
N ASN A 39 19.92 -3.27 -22.89
CA ASN A 39 21.16 -3.41 -23.65
C ASN A 39 21.12 -2.48 -24.88
N LYS A 40 22.25 -1.87 -25.24
CA LYS A 40 22.36 -1.07 -26.47
C LYS A 40 22.92 -1.96 -27.57
N VAL A 41 22.06 -2.40 -28.48
CA VAL A 41 22.44 -3.28 -29.60
C VAL A 41 22.47 -2.51 -30.91
N ALA A 42 23.24 -3.00 -31.88
CA ALA A 42 23.24 -2.42 -33.23
C ALA A 42 21.86 -2.63 -33.87
N GLY A 43 21.29 -1.55 -34.40
CA GLY A 43 20.01 -1.56 -35.11
C GLY A 43 20.13 -2.14 -36.52
N SER A 44 19.01 -2.13 -37.25
CA SER A 44 18.97 -2.63 -38.63
C SER A 44 19.73 -1.74 -39.61
N LYS A 45 19.98 -0.47 -39.27
CA LYS A 45 20.78 0.46 -40.09
C LYS A 45 22.20 0.62 -39.53
N PRO A 46 23.23 0.76 -40.38
CA PRO A 46 24.58 1.09 -39.93
C PRO A 46 24.58 2.36 -39.08
N GLY A 47 25.08 2.27 -37.84
CA GLY A 47 25.15 3.38 -36.89
C GLY A 47 23.92 3.57 -35.98
N GLU A 48 22.84 2.82 -36.21
CA GLU A 48 21.65 2.85 -35.34
C GLU A 48 21.92 2.05 -34.06
N LYS A 49 21.50 2.57 -32.90
CA LYS A 49 21.55 1.87 -31.61
C LYS A 49 20.13 1.69 -31.10
N VAL A 50 19.69 0.45 -30.99
CA VAL A 50 18.37 0.09 -30.48
C VAL A 50 18.49 -0.37 -29.04
N LEU A 51 17.51 -0.01 -28.21
CA LEU A 51 17.40 -0.48 -26.84
C LEU A 51 16.77 -1.87 -26.84
N ASP A 52 17.54 -2.89 -26.48
CA ASP A 52 17.05 -4.24 -26.31
C ASP A 52 16.73 -4.52 -24.83
N TYR A 53 15.44 -4.75 -24.57
CA TYR A 53 14.95 -5.18 -23.27
C TYR A 53 14.77 -6.69 -23.18
N TRP A 54 14.89 -7.43 -24.29
CA TRP A 54 14.70 -8.87 -24.31
C TRP A 54 15.80 -9.60 -23.53
N GLU A 55 17.07 -9.33 -23.81
CA GLU A 55 18.16 -9.99 -23.08
C GLU A 55 18.15 -9.72 -21.58
N PRO A 56 18.07 -8.46 -21.09
CA PRO A 56 17.98 -8.17 -19.66
C PRO A 56 16.73 -8.79 -19.01
N GLY A 57 15.59 -8.74 -19.71
CA GLY A 57 14.35 -9.35 -19.23
C GLY A 57 14.47 -10.87 -19.13
N ARG A 58 15.09 -11.54 -20.11
CA ARG A 58 15.32 -12.98 -20.09
C ARG A 58 16.26 -13.39 -18.96
N LEU A 59 17.24 -12.55 -18.62
CA LEU A 59 18.12 -12.75 -17.48
C LEU A 59 17.36 -12.59 -16.15
N MET A 60 16.46 -11.61 -16.04
CA MET A 60 15.59 -11.47 -14.87
C MET A 60 14.71 -12.70 -14.65
N LEU A 61 14.27 -13.37 -15.72
CA LEU A 61 13.51 -14.61 -15.63
C LEU A 61 14.37 -15.85 -15.32
N SER A 62 15.69 -15.71 -15.13
CA SER A 62 16.60 -16.84 -14.87
C SER A 62 16.31 -17.57 -13.57
N ASP A 63 15.83 -16.86 -12.55
CA ASP A 63 15.31 -17.42 -11.31
C ASP A 63 13.80 -17.13 -11.20
N PRO A 64 12.93 -18.06 -11.64
CA PRO A 64 11.49 -17.92 -11.55
C PRO A 64 10.98 -17.71 -10.12
N GLY A 65 11.65 -18.30 -9.13
CA GLY A 65 11.24 -18.20 -7.73
C GLY A 65 11.50 -16.80 -7.18
N ALA A 66 12.71 -16.30 -7.35
CA ALA A 66 13.07 -14.93 -6.94
C ALA A 66 12.24 -13.88 -7.70
N PHE A 67 11.99 -14.09 -9.00
CA PHE A 67 11.16 -13.19 -9.79
C PHE A 67 9.73 -13.06 -9.25
N LEU A 68 9.06 -14.20 -8.97
CA LEU A 68 7.70 -14.19 -8.40
C LEU A 68 7.67 -13.48 -7.04
N THR A 69 8.60 -13.81 -6.15
CA THR A 69 8.71 -13.16 -4.83
C THR A 69 8.91 -11.66 -4.98
N SER A 70 9.75 -11.24 -5.93
CA SER A 70 10.02 -9.82 -6.21
C SER A 70 8.80 -9.07 -6.78
N LEU A 71 7.89 -9.74 -7.48
CA LEU A 71 6.61 -9.14 -7.91
C LEU A 71 5.61 -9.04 -6.76
N MET A 72 5.56 -10.04 -5.87
CA MET A 72 4.66 -10.04 -4.71
C MET A 72 5.07 -9.00 -3.67
N ASN A 73 6.38 -8.83 -3.46
CA ASN A 73 6.96 -7.88 -2.51
C ASN A 73 7.32 -6.54 -3.16
N TYR A 74 6.81 -6.26 -4.37
CA TYR A 74 7.11 -5.01 -5.05
C TYR A 74 6.60 -3.81 -4.26
N ASP A 75 7.48 -2.82 -4.08
CA ASP A 75 7.17 -1.59 -3.37
C ASP A 75 6.32 -0.65 -4.23
N LYS A 76 5.02 -0.90 -4.19
CA LYS A 76 3.99 -0.10 -4.87
C LYS A 76 3.76 1.28 -4.25
N GLU A 77 4.34 1.58 -3.08
CA GLU A 77 4.14 2.86 -2.40
C GLU A 77 5.21 3.90 -2.80
N ASN A 78 6.41 3.46 -3.20
CA ASN A 78 7.51 4.33 -3.63
C ASN A 78 7.61 4.51 -5.17
N MET A 79 6.50 4.38 -5.90
CA MET A 79 6.50 4.58 -7.34
C MET A 79 6.60 6.07 -7.73
N THR A 80 7.51 6.39 -8.65
CA THR A 80 7.72 7.76 -9.12
C THR A 80 6.76 8.14 -10.25
N GLU A 81 6.41 9.42 -10.35
CA GLU A 81 5.61 9.94 -11.47
C GLU A 81 6.32 9.74 -12.82
N ALA A 82 7.66 9.82 -12.83
CA ALA A 82 8.47 9.53 -14.02
C ALA A 82 8.31 8.09 -14.51
N LEU A 83 8.20 7.11 -13.60
CA LEU A 83 7.91 5.73 -13.98
C LEU A 83 6.51 5.62 -14.60
N ILE A 84 5.50 6.22 -13.96
CA ILE A 84 4.11 6.18 -14.44
C ILE A 84 3.99 6.81 -15.84
N ALA A 85 4.63 7.95 -16.07
CA ALA A 85 4.66 8.61 -17.38
C ALA A 85 5.29 7.72 -18.47
N LYS A 86 6.31 6.92 -18.12
CA LYS A 86 6.89 5.94 -19.05
C LYS A 86 5.96 4.77 -19.34
N LEU A 87 5.12 4.37 -18.39
CA LEU A 87 4.19 3.24 -18.54
C LEU A 87 2.93 3.61 -19.31
N GLU A 88 2.48 4.86 -19.21
CA GLU A 88 1.27 5.37 -19.85
C GLU A 88 1.11 5.03 -21.34
N PRO A 89 2.13 5.22 -22.23
CA PRO A 89 1.99 4.85 -23.64
C PRO A 89 1.79 3.34 -23.84
N TYR A 90 2.35 2.50 -22.97
CA TYR A 90 2.16 1.05 -23.03
C TYR A 90 0.77 0.66 -22.54
N ILE A 91 0.29 1.24 -21.43
CA ILE A 91 -1.04 0.95 -20.88
C ILE A 91 -2.16 1.32 -21.87
N ASN A 92 -1.98 2.41 -22.60
CA ASN A 92 -2.91 2.87 -23.64
C ASN A 92 -2.77 2.11 -24.97
N ASN A 93 -1.71 1.31 -25.14
CA ASN A 93 -1.49 0.54 -26.36
C ASN A 93 -2.50 -0.62 -26.46
N PRO A 94 -3.28 -0.75 -27.55
CA PRO A 94 -4.21 -1.86 -27.75
C PRO A 94 -3.52 -3.24 -27.78
N ASN A 95 -2.24 -3.29 -28.16
CA ASN A 95 -1.46 -4.52 -28.19
C ASN A 95 -1.03 -4.98 -26.79
N PHE A 96 -1.08 -4.09 -25.80
CA PHE A 96 -0.73 -4.36 -24.40
C PHE A 96 -1.98 -4.48 -23.52
N GLN A 97 -3.06 -5.03 -24.08
CA GLN A 97 -4.27 -5.34 -23.33
C GLN A 97 -4.27 -6.82 -22.91
N PRO A 98 -4.69 -7.17 -21.67
CA PRO A 98 -4.77 -8.57 -21.25
C PRO A 98 -5.57 -9.45 -22.22
N ALA A 99 -6.64 -8.93 -22.80
CA ALA A 99 -7.46 -9.63 -23.80
C ALA A 99 -6.71 -9.96 -25.10
N LYS A 100 -5.69 -9.17 -25.47
CA LYS A 100 -4.84 -9.43 -26.64
C LYS A 100 -3.67 -10.34 -26.28
N ILE A 101 -3.08 -10.17 -25.09
CA ILE A 101 -1.94 -10.97 -24.65
C ILE A 101 -2.34 -12.43 -24.36
N ILE A 102 -3.58 -12.69 -23.94
CA ILE A 102 -4.06 -14.05 -23.67
C ILE A 102 -4.07 -14.97 -24.88
N THR A 103 -4.20 -14.42 -26.09
CA THR A 103 -4.11 -15.21 -27.33
C THR A 103 -2.68 -15.65 -27.63
N VAL A 104 -1.68 -15.03 -26.99
CA VAL A 104 -0.26 -15.28 -27.19
C VAL A 104 0.31 -16.13 -26.06
N SER A 105 0.06 -15.74 -24.79
CA SER A 105 0.54 -16.47 -23.63
C SER A 105 -0.30 -16.18 -22.38
N LYS A 106 -0.81 -17.26 -21.76
CA LYS A 106 -1.52 -17.20 -20.48
C LYS A 106 -0.63 -16.64 -19.37
N ALA A 107 0.65 -17.03 -19.34
CA ALA A 107 1.65 -16.55 -18.40
C ALA A 107 1.84 -15.02 -18.47
N CYS A 108 2.08 -14.52 -19.69
CA CYS A 108 2.27 -13.08 -19.94
C CYS A 108 0.99 -12.28 -19.67
N THR A 109 -0.18 -12.91 -19.73
CA THR A 109 -1.45 -12.25 -19.39
C THR A 109 -1.51 -11.89 -17.91
N SER A 110 -1.08 -12.80 -17.03
CA SER A 110 -1.02 -12.53 -15.59
C SER A 110 -0.06 -11.39 -15.25
N LEU A 111 1.06 -11.29 -15.97
CA LEU A 111 2.02 -10.20 -15.84
C LEU A 111 1.46 -8.88 -16.38
N CYS A 112 0.81 -8.90 -17.54
CA CYS A 112 0.12 -7.74 -18.11
C CYS A 112 -0.93 -7.19 -17.13
N MET A 113 -1.81 -8.05 -16.60
CA MET A 113 -2.79 -7.64 -15.59
C MET A 113 -2.12 -7.03 -14.34
N TRP A 114 -0.98 -7.57 -13.91
CA TRP A 114 -0.25 -7.04 -12.77
C TRP A 114 0.26 -5.62 -13.02
N VAL A 115 0.88 -5.36 -14.18
CA VAL A 115 1.33 -3.99 -14.53
C VAL A 115 0.16 -3.02 -14.55
N HIS A 116 -0.97 -3.40 -15.17
CA HIS A 116 -2.19 -2.59 -15.19
C HIS A 116 -2.71 -2.31 -13.77
N ALA A 117 -2.65 -3.30 -12.87
CA ALA A 117 -3.04 -3.12 -11.47
C ALA A 117 -2.09 -2.17 -10.72
N ILE A 118 -0.78 -2.28 -10.95
CA ILE A 118 0.23 -1.39 -10.37
C ILE A 118 0.03 0.06 -10.85
N TYR A 119 -0.17 0.27 -12.16
CA TYR A 119 -0.47 1.58 -12.72
C TYR A 119 -1.71 2.21 -12.09
N LYS A 120 -2.82 1.46 -11.98
CA LYS A 120 -4.05 1.94 -11.32
C LYS A 120 -3.85 2.20 -9.83
N TYR A 121 -3.09 1.35 -9.15
CA TYR A 121 -2.81 1.48 -7.72
C TYR A 121 -2.15 2.82 -7.41
N TYR A 122 -1.21 3.29 -8.24
CA TYR A 122 -0.56 4.59 -8.05
C TYR A 122 -1.55 5.75 -7.93
N PHE A 123 -2.52 5.85 -8.85
CA PHE A 123 -3.53 6.93 -8.82
C PHE A 123 -4.45 6.83 -7.61
N VAL A 124 -4.86 5.61 -7.26
CA VAL A 124 -5.67 5.36 -6.06
C VAL A 124 -4.89 5.71 -4.81
N TYR A 125 -3.62 5.31 -4.72
CA TYR A 125 -2.74 5.61 -3.59
C TYR A 125 -2.57 7.12 -3.41
N ARG A 126 -2.29 7.88 -4.48
CA ARG A 126 -2.23 9.35 -4.41
C ARG A 126 -3.51 9.98 -3.87
N ALA A 127 -4.68 9.47 -4.24
CA ALA A 127 -5.95 9.96 -3.72
C ALA A 127 -6.21 9.55 -2.26
N VAL A 128 -5.65 8.42 -1.82
CA VAL A 128 -5.81 7.87 -0.46
C VAL A 128 -4.80 8.46 0.54
N MET A 129 -3.60 8.86 0.10
CA MET A 129 -2.58 9.48 0.92
C MET A 129 -3.07 10.65 1.80
N PRO A 130 -3.76 11.68 1.25
CA PRO A 130 -4.27 12.78 2.08
C PRO A 130 -5.29 12.30 3.11
N LYS A 131 -6.09 11.28 2.79
CA LYS A 131 -7.08 10.71 3.71
C LYS A 131 -6.41 9.95 4.86
N LYS A 132 -5.35 9.19 4.58
CA LYS A 132 -4.54 8.53 5.61
C LYS A 132 -3.88 9.54 6.54
N ALA A 133 -3.31 10.62 5.99
CA ALA A 133 -2.72 11.69 6.78
C ALA A 133 -3.76 12.39 7.67
N ALA A 134 -4.92 12.75 7.12
CA ALA A 134 -6.02 13.34 7.87
C ALA A 134 -6.51 12.42 8.99
N LEU A 135 -6.61 11.11 8.73
CA LEU A 135 -6.99 10.11 9.73
C LEU A 135 -5.95 10.00 10.86
N ALA A 136 -4.65 10.05 10.55
CA ALA A 136 -3.60 10.05 11.55
C ALA A 136 -3.69 11.26 12.49
N VAL A 137 -3.91 12.46 11.92
CA VAL A 137 -4.11 13.70 12.69
C VAL A 137 -5.37 13.62 13.55
N ALA A 138 -6.49 13.16 12.99
CA ALA A 138 -7.75 13.04 13.71
C ALA A 138 -7.65 12.03 14.87
N LYS A 139 -6.96 10.90 14.67
CA LYS A 139 -6.70 9.92 15.72
C LYS A 139 -5.84 10.49 16.84
N ALA A 140 -4.73 11.16 16.51
CA ALA A 140 -3.89 11.79 17.52
C ALA A 140 -4.66 12.81 18.36
N LYS A 141 -5.55 13.58 17.73
CA LYS A 141 -6.43 14.53 18.44
C LYS A 141 -7.48 13.82 19.30
N LEU A 142 -8.06 12.72 18.82
CA LEU A 142 -8.99 11.91 19.60
C LEU A 142 -8.30 11.39 20.88
N ASP A 143 -7.13 10.78 20.74
CA ASP A 143 -6.35 10.24 21.85
C ASP A 143 -6.04 11.33 22.89
N GLU A 144 -5.67 12.54 22.45
CA GLU A 144 -5.47 13.70 23.34
C GLU A 144 -6.77 14.09 24.07
N THR A 145 -7.90 14.19 23.36
CA THR A 145 -9.18 14.56 23.97
C THR A 145 -9.69 13.49 24.94
N GLU A 146 -9.47 12.21 24.65
CA GLU A 146 -9.83 11.11 25.54
C GLU A 146 -9.00 11.15 26.83
N ALA A 147 -7.71 11.50 26.74
CA ALA A 147 -6.87 11.70 27.92
C ALA A 147 -7.36 12.87 28.79
N VAL A 148 -7.73 13.99 28.19
CA VAL A 148 -8.30 15.14 28.91
C VAL A 148 -9.64 14.78 29.57
N LEU A 149 -10.51 14.07 28.84
CA LEU A 149 -11.80 13.61 29.34
C LEU A 149 -11.63 12.66 30.53
N ALA A 150 -10.69 11.71 30.44
CA ALA A 150 -10.38 10.79 31.53
C ALA A 150 -9.90 11.56 32.78
N GLN A 151 -9.05 12.56 32.62
CA GLN A 151 -8.60 13.41 33.73
C GLN A 151 -9.73 14.24 34.34
N ALA A 152 -10.62 14.80 33.52
CA ALA A 152 -11.77 15.57 33.99
C ALA A 152 -12.75 14.68 34.78
N LYS A 153 -13.04 13.47 34.28
CA LYS A 153 -13.86 12.47 34.97
C LYS A 153 -13.24 12.06 36.32
N ALA A 154 -11.93 11.83 36.35
CA ALA A 154 -11.22 11.51 37.60
C ALA A 154 -11.31 12.64 38.63
N ARG A 155 -11.16 13.90 38.21
CA ARG A 155 -11.33 15.07 39.10
C ARG A 155 -12.76 15.21 39.60
N MET A 156 -13.75 15.02 38.73
CA MET A 156 -15.15 15.07 39.12
C MET A 156 -15.47 14.00 40.17
N GLN A 157 -14.98 12.78 39.99
CA GLN A 157 -15.15 11.70 40.98
C GLN A 157 -14.55 12.10 42.34
N GLN A 158 -13.33 12.65 42.36
CA GLN A 158 -12.72 13.12 43.61
C GLN A 158 -13.54 14.20 44.33
N VAL A 159 -14.17 15.10 43.58
CA VAL A 159 -15.03 16.15 44.17
C VAL A 159 -16.32 15.53 44.73
N MET A 160 -16.94 14.59 44.00
CA MET A 160 -18.13 13.88 44.48
C MET A 160 -17.83 13.07 45.75
N ASP A 161 -16.68 12.39 45.81
CA ASP A 161 -16.26 11.63 46.98
C ASP A 161 -16.06 12.55 48.20
N ARG A 162 -15.46 13.73 48.01
CA ARG A 162 -15.30 14.73 49.09
C ARG A 162 -16.63 15.30 49.56
N LEU A 163 -17.54 15.58 48.63
CA LEU A 163 -18.87 16.10 48.94
C LEU A 163 -19.64 15.10 49.82
N ALA A 164 -19.60 13.81 49.48
CA ALA A 164 -20.24 12.76 50.28
C ALA A 164 -19.70 12.71 51.72
N VAL A 165 -18.37 12.84 51.91
CA VAL A 165 -17.76 12.89 53.24
C VAL A 165 -18.18 14.14 54.02
N LEU A 166 -18.23 15.29 53.35
CA LEU A 166 -18.67 16.55 53.96
C LEU A 166 -20.15 16.51 54.37
N GLU A 167 -21.01 15.97 53.52
CA GLU A 167 -22.43 15.77 53.82
C GLU A 167 -22.63 14.84 55.01
N GLN A 168 -21.90 13.72 55.06
CA GLN A 168 -21.92 12.81 56.21
C GLN A 168 -21.45 13.51 57.49
N THR A 169 -20.34 14.22 57.44
CA THR A 169 -19.78 14.94 58.60
C THR A 169 -20.74 16.03 59.10
N LEU A 170 -21.38 16.75 58.18
CA LEU A 170 -22.37 17.78 58.52
C LEU A 170 -23.57 17.17 59.24
N GLN A 171 -24.09 16.05 58.73
CA GLN A 171 -25.19 15.32 59.34
C GLN A 171 -24.83 14.85 60.75
N GLU A 172 -23.68 14.19 60.92
CA GLU A 172 -23.19 13.75 62.23
C GLU A 172 -23.04 14.93 63.22
N THR A 173 -22.57 16.09 62.73
CA THR A 173 -22.41 17.29 63.56
C THR A 173 -23.76 17.90 63.96
N MET A 174 -24.73 17.93 63.04
CA MET A 174 -26.09 18.39 63.32
C MET A 174 -26.79 17.49 64.34
N ASP A 175 -26.68 16.17 64.17
CA ASP A 175 -27.26 15.20 65.10
C ASP A 175 -26.67 15.36 66.50
N ARG A 176 -25.34 15.46 66.60
CA ARG A 176 -24.65 15.70 67.88
C ARG A 176 -25.05 17.04 68.53
N LYS A 177 -25.24 18.10 67.74
CA LYS A 177 -25.71 19.39 68.24
C LYS A 177 -27.12 19.26 68.83
N ASN A 178 -28.02 18.60 68.11
CA ASN A 178 -29.41 18.41 68.55
C ASN A 178 -29.49 17.58 69.84
N GLU A 179 -28.68 16.53 69.98
CA GLU A 179 -28.57 15.73 71.21
C GLU A 179 -28.10 16.57 72.41
N LEU A 180 -27.09 17.41 72.23
CA LEU A 180 -26.58 18.27 73.29
C LEU A 180 -27.60 19.34 73.70
N GLU A 181 -28.29 19.95 72.75
CA GLU A 181 -29.37 20.92 73.04
C GLU A 181 -30.52 20.25 73.80
N ALA A 182 -30.91 19.02 73.43
CA ALA A 182 -31.93 18.25 74.13
C ALA A 182 -31.55 17.88 75.57
N ASN A 183 -30.28 17.53 75.82
CA ASN A 183 -29.77 17.20 77.17
C ASN A 183 -29.52 18.43 78.06
N SER A 184 -29.48 19.64 77.49
CA SER A 184 -29.22 20.90 78.20
C SER A 184 -30.48 21.64 78.68
N ARG A 185 -31.67 21.13 78.34
CA ARG A 185 -32.98 21.62 78.78
C ARG A 185 -33.55 20.76 79.89
#